data_AF-A0A9D2EX97-F1
#
_entry.id   AF-A0A9D2EX97-F1
#
_cell.length_a   1.000
_cell.length_b   1.000
_cell.length_c   1.000
_cell.angle_alpha   90.00
_cell.angle_beta   90.00
_cell.angle_gamma   90.00
#
_symmetry.space_group_name_H-M   'P 1'
#
loop_
_entity.id
_entity.type
_entity.pdbx_description
1 polymer ?
#
loop_
_entity_poly.entity_id
_entity_poly.type
_entity_poly.pdbx_seq_one_letter_code
_entity_poly.pdbx_strand_id
1 'polypeptide(L)'
;MKKIAALLATALIAIGLVGCSNTVTWYQLDKLLSMEPSAIVNQLEEGQGFEYELEAGELGEEDDRYEWQGVPKDIVVEDTAYSLYFLGTDNEVLSRDALLNGEQIEGVRVHFICDAYDTKSAQSVTSEIVEKCGFSNLEVEGDDGVSYLAAGRCSINGQDAYWMTILWTEVDMGRIEVHLDNDDLLEWAIENYG
;
A
#
# COMPACT_ATOMS: atom_id res chain seq x y z
N MET A 1 -46.25 -3.41 42.96
CA MET A 1 -46.28 -4.50 41.97
C MET A 1 -45.30 -4.17 40.86
N LYS A 2 -44.43 -5.14 40.56
CA LYS A 2 -43.52 -5.28 39.39
C LYS A 2 -42.57 -4.11 39.06
N LYS A 3 -41.34 -4.28 39.55
CA LYS A 3 -40.09 -3.76 38.97
C LYS A 3 -39.97 -4.26 37.53
N ILE A 4 -39.62 -3.37 36.58
CA ILE A 4 -38.74 -3.72 35.46
C ILE A 4 -37.80 -2.53 35.29
N ALA A 5 -36.60 -2.68 35.85
CA ALA A 5 -35.45 -1.89 35.46
C ALA A 5 -35.13 -2.29 34.02
N ALA A 6 -35.34 -1.39 33.07
CA ALA A 6 -34.76 -1.55 31.75
C ALA A 6 -33.28 -1.19 31.89
N LEU A 7 -32.44 -2.22 32.01
CA LEU A 7 -31.02 -2.12 31.66
C LEU A 7 -30.98 -1.58 30.23
N LEU A 8 -30.57 -0.33 30.06
CA LEU A 8 -29.91 0.09 28.83
C LEU A 8 -28.58 -0.64 28.83
N ALA A 9 -28.57 -1.79 28.18
CA ALA A 9 -27.35 -2.49 27.86
C ALA A 9 -26.47 -1.50 27.09
N THR A 10 -25.39 -1.06 27.72
CA THR A 10 -24.22 -0.52 27.03
C THR A 10 -23.81 -1.62 26.06
N ALA A 11 -24.25 -1.52 24.81
CA ALA A 11 -23.64 -2.28 23.74
C ALA A 11 -22.21 -1.75 23.67
N LEU A 12 -21.29 -2.44 24.35
CA LEU A 12 -19.92 -2.53 23.88
C LEU A 12 -20.06 -3.05 22.45
N ILE A 13 -20.07 -2.13 21.49
CA ILE A 13 -19.67 -2.46 20.15
C ILE A 13 -18.19 -2.78 20.33
N ALA A 14 -17.91 -4.06 20.57
CA ALA A 14 -16.66 -4.61 20.11
C ALA A 14 -16.70 -4.33 18.60
N ILE A 15 -16.08 -3.23 18.19
CA ILE A 15 -15.63 -3.07 16.81
C ILE A 15 -14.56 -4.15 16.73
N GLY A 16 -15.00 -5.39 16.47
CA GLY A 16 -14.10 -6.42 16.02
C GLY A 16 -13.52 -5.84 14.75
N LEU A 17 -12.24 -5.46 14.81
CA LEU A 17 -11.43 -5.26 13.63
C LEU A 17 -11.63 -6.52 12.80
N VAL A 18 -12.49 -6.43 11.77
CA VAL A 18 -12.72 -7.53 10.86
C VAL A 18 -11.42 -7.62 10.08
N GLY A 19 -10.60 -8.62 10.39
CA GLY A 19 -9.34 -8.82 9.69
C GLY A 19 -9.59 -8.91 8.19
N CYS A 20 -8.73 -8.25 7.41
CA CYS A 20 -8.79 -8.25 5.96
C CYS A 20 -8.67 -9.69 5.42
N SER A 21 -9.81 -10.35 5.16
CA SER A 21 -9.84 -11.70 4.61
C SER A 21 -9.73 -11.67 3.09
N ASN A 22 -8.63 -11.14 2.57
CA ASN A 22 -8.29 -11.30 1.16
C ASN A 22 -7.32 -12.49 1.00
N THR A 23 -7.57 -13.33 0.01
CA THR A 23 -6.77 -14.53 -0.28
C THR A 23 -5.49 -14.24 -1.07
N VAL A 24 -5.22 -12.97 -1.39
CA VAL A 24 -4.15 -12.55 -2.31
C VAL A 24 -3.07 -11.79 -1.54
N THR A 25 -1.96 -12.48 -1.24
CA THR A 25 -0.84 -11.94 -0.45
C THR A 25 -0.24 -10.64 -1.00
N TRP A 26 -0.39 -10.34 -2.30
CA TRP A 26 0.19 -9.12 -2.93
C TRP A 26 -0.52 -7.81 -2.52
N TYR A 27 -1.84 -7.85 -2.32
CA TYR A 27 -2.61 -6.67 -1.88
C TYR A 27 -2.74 -6.57 -0.37
N GLN A 28 -2.16 -7.54 0.34
CA GLN A 28 -2.08 -7.51 1.78
C GLN A 28 -0.80 -6.77 2.20
N LEU A 29 -0.71 -5.49 1.85
CA LEU A 29 0.37 -4.61 2.33
C LEU A 29 0.41 -4.61 3.87
N ASP A 30 -0.76 -4.77 4.49
CA ASP A 30 -0.94 -5.03 5.93
C ASP A 30 -0.22 -6.31 6.40
N LYS A 31 -0.32 -7.40 5.64
CA LYS A 31 0.37 -8.66 5.95
C LYS A 31 1.87 -8.52 5.78
N LEU A 32 2.34 -7.88 4.71
CA LEU A 32 3.78 -7.64 4.50
C LEU A 32 4.37 -6.81 5.64
N LEU A 33 3.69 -5.74 6.06
CA LEU A 33 4.11 -4.91 7.22
C LEU A 33 4.01 -5.64 8.56
N SER A 34 3.28 -6.74 8.64
CA SER A 34 3.13 -7.55 9.86
C SER A 34 4.10 -8.73 9.97
N MET A 35 4.81 -9.02 8.90
CA MET A 35 5.69 -10.18 8.81
C MET A 35 7.07 -9.85 9.35
N GLU A 36 7.72 -10.85 9.92
CA GLU A 36 9.17 -10.78 10.16
C GLU A 36 9.89 -10.49 8.82
N PRO A 37 10.76 -9.46 8.73
CA PRO A 37 11.34 -9.02 7.46
C PRO A 37 11.99 -10.14 6.65
N SER A 38 12.71 -11.05 7.30
CA SER A 38 13.37 -12.19 6.63
C SER A 38 12.38 -13.21 6.05
N ALA A 39 11.17 -13.31 6.60
CA ALA A 39 10.12 -14.21 6.09
C ALA A 39 9.45 -13.65 4.83
N ILE A 40 9.49 -12.33 4.62
CA ILE A 40 8.95 -11.67 3.44
C ILE A 40 9.70 -12.12 2.18
N VAL A 41 11.04 -12.16 2.24
CA VAL A 41 11.88 -12.59 1.12
C VAL A 41 11.50 -13.99 0.64
N ASN A 42 11.37 -14.95 1.56
CA ASN A 42 10.96 -16.32 1.20
C ASN A 42 9.53 -16.36 0.62
N GLN A 43 8.61 -15.57 1.17
CA GLN A 43 7.23 -15.51 0.70
C GLN A 43 7.11 -14.93 -0.73
N LEU A 44 7.96 -13.97 -1.07
CA LEU A 44 8.02 -13.35 -2.40
C LEU A 44 8.74 -14.24 -3.41
N GLU A 45 9.93 -14.74 -3.08
CA GLU A 45 10.76 -15.55 -3.99
C GLU A 45 10.14 -16.93 -4.24
N GLU A 46 9.84 -17.69 -3.18
CA GLU A 46 9.35 -19.07 -3.32
C GLU A 46 7.83 -19.12 -3.50
N GLY A 47 7.10 -18.24 -2.80
CA GLY A 47 5.64 -18.25 -2.77
C GLY A 47 5.01 -17.57 -3.97
N GLN A 48 5.68 -16.58 -4.57
CA GLN A 48 5.12 -15.75 -5.64
C GLN A 48 5.98 -15.72 -6.90
N GLY A 49 7.24 -16.14 -6.84
CA GLY A 49 8.13 -16.20 -8.02
C GLY A 49 8.64 -14.83 -8.45
N PHE A 50 8.72 -13.87 -7.52
CA PHE A 50 9.40 -12.59 -7.78
C PHE A 50 10.90 -12.81 -7.89
N GLU A 51 11.51 -12.14 -8.87
CA GLU A 51 12.96 -12.10 -9.01
C GLU A 51 13.49 -10.82 -8.36
N TYR A 52 14.59 -10.97 -7.64
CA TYR A 52 15.28 -9.86 -7.02
C TYR A 52 16.24 -9.25 -8.05
N GLU A 53 16.14 -7.94 -8.29
CA GLU A 53 17.03 -7.19 -9.16
C GLU A 53 17.62 -5.97 -8.44
N LEU A 54 18.92 -5.76 -8.66
CA LEU A 54 19.62 -4.56 -8.21
C LEU A 54 19.76 -3.63 -9.42
N GLU A 55 18.93 -2.59 -9.51
CA GLU A 55 19.07 -1.57 -10.54
C GLU A 55 19.75 -0.32 -9.99
N ALA A 56 20.69 0.22 -10.76
CA ALA A 56 21.30 1.49 -10.45
C ALA A 56 20.35 2.64 -10.78
N GLY A 57 20.18 3.56 -9.84
CA GLY A 57 19.83 4.97 -10.04
C GLY A 57 19.57 5.48 -11.48
N GLU A 58 18.32 5.75 -11.89
CA GLU A 58 17.95 6.54 -13.09
C GLU A 58 18.58 7.95 -13.11
N LEU A 59 19.14 8.43 -12.00
CA LEU A 59 19.80 9.74 -11.88
C LEU A 59 21.30 9.65 -11.60
N GLY A 60 21.93 8.47 -11.71
CA GLY A 60 23.39 8.32 -11.58
C GLY A 60 23.96 8.59 -10.18
N GLU A 61 23.09 8.70 -9.17
CA GLU A 61 23.47 8.59 -7.76
C GLU A 61 23.25 7.13 -7.35
N GLU A 62 24.25 6.58 -6.66
CA GLU A 62 24.30 5.21 -6.12
C GLU A 62 23.26 5.04 -5.00
N ASP A 63 21.97 5.12 -5.33
CA ASP A 63 20.98 4.48 -4.50
C ASP A 63 21.04 3.00 -4.87
N ASP A 64 21.56 2.17 -3.97
CA ASP A 64 21.39 0.73 -4.03
C ASP A 64 19.88 0.46 -3.87
N ARG A 65 19.13 0.50 -4.98
CA ARG A 65 17.69 0.30 -4.97
C ARG A 65 17.42 -1.16 -5.20
N TYR A 66 16.63 -1.72 -4.30
CA TYR A 66 16.23 -3.11 -4.36
C TYR A 66 14.84 -3.14 -4.97
N GLU A 67 14.76 -3.68 -6.18
CA GLU A 67 13.52 -3.84 -6.90
C GLU A 67 13.19 -5.33 -6.96
N TRP A 68 12.00 -5.70 -6.51
CA TRP A 68 11.45 -7.02 -6.85
C TRP A 68 10.57 -6.87 -8.08
N GLN A 69 11.02 -7.44 -9.19
CA GLN A 69 10.28 -7.47 -10.44
C GLN A 69 9.45 -8.75 -10.55
N GLY A 70 8.21 -8.60 -11.02
CA GLY A 70 7.30 -9.72 -11.26
C GLY A 70 5.86 -9.26 -11.44
N VAL A 71 5.08 -9.99 -12.22
CA VAL A 71 3.65 -9.71 -12.40
C VAL A 71 2.86 -10.46 -11.32
N PRO A 72 2.16 -9.77 -10.41
CA PRO A 72 1.33 -10.42 -9.40
C PRO A 72 0.25 -11.29 -10.06
N LYS A 73 -0.03 -12.47 -9.49
CA LYS A 73 -1.02 -13.41 -10.04
C LYS A 73 -2.47 -12.90 -10.09
N ASP A 74 -2.76 -11.74 -9.49
CA ASP A 74 -4.10 -11.14 -9.40
C ASP A 74 -4.06 -9.62 -9.65
N ILE A 75 -3.19 -9.20 -10.56
CA ILE A 75 -2.99 -7.83 -11.05
C ILE A 75 -4.27 -6.95 -11.07
N VAL A 76 -4.18 -5.75 -10.46
CA VAL A 76 -5.27 -4.75 -10.44
C VAL A 76 -5.38 -4.05 -11.77
N VAL A 77 -4.25 -3.65 -12.34
CA VAL A 77 -4.14 -2.80 -13.53
C VAL A 77 -3.35 -3.57 -14.58
N GLU A 78 -3.96 -3.92 -15.70
CA GLU A 78 -3.29 -4.72 -16.75
C GLU A 78 -2.09 -3.98 -17.34
N ASP A 79 -0.88 -4.40 -16.97
CA ASP A 79 0.34 -3.59 -17.10
C ASP A 79 1.58 -4.42 -17.44
N THR A 80 2.64 -3.72 -17.85
CA THR A 80 3.88 -4.33 -18.36
C THR A 80 4.94 -4.60 -17.29
N ALA A 81 4.99 -3.82 -16.20
CA ALA A 81 5.98 -3.96 -15.14
C ALA A 81 5.43 -3.51 -13.77
N TYR A 82 5.85 -4.23 -12.72
CA TYR A 82 5.60 -3.89 -11.32
C TYR A 82 6.91 -4.00 -10.54
N SER A 83 7.16 -3.02 -9.67
CA SER A 83 8.28 -3.02 -8.72
C SER A 83 7.75 -2.85 -7.30
N LEU A 84 8.17 -3.72 -6.39
CA LEU A 84 7.87 -3.65 -4.95
C LEU A 84 9.07 -3.14 -4.17
N TYR A 85 8.83 -2.18 -3.28
CA TYR A 85 9.82 -1.56 -2.41
C TYR A 85 9.39 -1.67 -0.95
N PHE A 86 10.36 -1.95 -0.07
CA PHE A 86 10.20 -1.89 1.38
C PHE A 86 10.88 -0.65 1.90
N LEU A 87 10.23 0.07 2.81
CA LEU A 87 10.70 1.35 3.31
C LEU A 87 11.02 1.22 4.81
N GLY A 88 12.21 1.67 5.18
CA GLY A 88 12.66 1.78 6.56
C GLY A 88 12.43 3.19 7.11
N THR A 89 13.20 3.53 8.14
CA THR A 89 13.16 4.86 8.75
C THR A 89 13.49 5.95 7.74
N ASP A 90 12.82 7.10 7.85
CA ASP A 90 12.97 8.25 6.94
C ASP A 90 12.66 7.95 5.46
N ASN A 91 11.87 6.89 5.19
CA ASN A 91 11.53 6.40 3.84
C ASN A 91 12.73 5.85 3.04
N GLU A 92 13.79 5.41 3.71
CA GLU A 92 14.89 4.73 3.02
C GLU A 92 14.41 3.42 2.37
N VAL A 93 14.86 3.12 1.15
CA VAL A 93 14.52 1.85 0.51
C VAL A 93 15.40 0.74 1.10
N LEU A 94 14.76 -0.26 1.73
CA LEU A 94 15.44 -1.36 2.38
C LEU A 94 15.94 -2.40 1.37
N SER A 95 17.15 -2.87 1.62
CA SER A 95 17.77 -3.93 0.86
C SER A 95 17.23 -5.32 1.17
N ARG A 96 17.42 -6.28 0.26
CA ARG A 96 17.21 -7.71 0.52
C ARG A 96 18.02 -8.18 1.71
N ASP A 97 19.28 -7.73 1.80
CA ASP A 97 20.14 -8.08 2.92
C ASP A 97 19.65 -7.43 4.22
N ALA A 98 19.17 -6.17 4.19
CA ALA A 98 18.51 -5.52 5.32
C ALA A 98 17.28 -6.31 5.80
N LEU A 99 16.41 -6.74 4.87
CA LEU A 99 15.26 -7.58 5.18
C LEU A 99 15.69 -8.92 5.78
N LEU A 100 16.71 -9.58 5.22
CA LEU A 100 17.25 -10.83 5.77
C LEU A 100 17.91 -10.64 7.16
N ASN A 101 18.46 -9.46 7.43
CA ASN A 101 19.03 -9.07 8.71
C ASN A 101 17.97 -8.63 9.74
N GLY A 102 16.71 -8.50 9.33
CA GLY A 102 15.60 -8.15 10.22
C GLY A 102 15.48 -6.65 10.49
N GLU A 103 15.93 -5.80 9.56
CA GLU A 103 15.72 -4.36 9.68
C GLU A 103 14.22 -4.01 9.68
N GLN A 104 13.86 -3.00 10.48
CA GLN A 104 12.47 -2.62 10.68
C GLN A 104 11.90 -2.01 9.39
N ILE A 105 10.71 -2.47 9.02
CA ILE A 105 9.93 -1.92 7.90
C ILE A 105 8.90 -0.95 8.47
N GLU A 106 8.84 0.25 7.92
CA GLU A 106 7.86 1.28 8.24
C GLU A 106 6.89 1.52 7.08
N GLY A 107 7.23 1.10 5.86
CA GLY A 107 6.34 1.24 4.71
C GLY A 107 6.56 0.21 3.60
N VAL A 108 5.56 0.09 2.73
CA VAL A 108 5.62 -0.72 1.51
C VAL A 108 5.06 0.11 0.35
N ARG A 109 5.77 0.07 -0.78
CA ARG A 109 5.43 0.81 -1.98
C ARG A 109 5.43 -0.10 -3.19
N VAL A 110 4.44 0.05 -4.05
CA VAL A 110 4.34 -0.62 -5.35
C VAL A 110 4.36 0.45 -6.43
N HIS A 111 5.28 0.34 -7.38
CA HIS A 111 5.25 1.06 -8.65
C HIS A 111 4.76 0.15 -9.76
N PHE A 112 4.06 0.74 -10.72
CA PHE A 112 3.61 0.04 -11.92
C PHE A 112 3.47 1.01 -13.10
N ILE A 113 3.60 0.46 -14.31
CA ILE A 113 3.37 1.17 -15.57
C ILE A 113 1.93 0.91 -15.98
N CYS A 114 1.06 1.92 -15.90
CA CYS A 114 -0.38 1.84 -16.14
C CYS A 114 -0.75 2.19 -17.59
N ASP A 115 -0.97 1.19 -18.46
CA ASP A 115 -1.51 1.43 -19.82
C ASP A 115 -3.05 1.59 -19.81
N ALA A 116 -3.69 1.36 -18.65
CA ALA A 116 -5.14 1.28 -18.53
C ALA A 116 -5.88 2.61 -18.82
N TYR A 117 -5.18 3.74 -18.86
CA TYR A 117 -5.76 5.05 -19.17
C TYR A 117 -6.32 5.15 -20.60
N ASP A 118 -5.88 4.29 -21.51
CA ASP A 118 -6.42 4.19 -22.86
C ASP A 118 -7.87 3.68 -22.91
N THR A 119 -8.33 3.01 -21.83
CA THR A 119 -9.64 2.36 -21.79
C THR A 119 -10.50 2.73 -20.57
N LYS A 120 -9.91 3.26 -19.50
CA LYS A 120 -10.58 3.66 -18.26
C LYS A 120 -10.09 5.04 -17.81
N SER A 121 -10.89 5.76 -17.03
CA SER A 121 -10.43 7.01 -16.39
C SER A 121 -9.51 6.69 -15.21
N ALA A 122 -8.58 7.61 -14.88
CA ALA A 122 -7.72 7.49 -13.70
C ALA A 122 -8.54 7.29 -12.41
N GLN A 123 -9.62 8.04 -12.23
CA GLN A 123 -10.56 7.83 -11.12
C GLN A 123 -11.11 6.40 -11.02
N SER A 124 -11.48 5.79 -12.16
CA SER A 124 -12.01 4.43 -12.17
C SER A 124 -10.94 3.41 -11.80
N VAL A 125 -9.71 3.59 -12.28
CA VAL A 125 -8.56 2.74 -11.94
C VAL A 125 -8.23 2.87 -10.45
N THR A 126 -8.17 4.10 -9.93
CA THR A 126 -7.98 4.38 -8.51
C THR A 126 -9.04 3.72 -7.63
N SER A 127 -10.31 3.77 -8.04
CA SER A 127 -11.40 3.12 -7.29
C SER A 127 -11.23 1.60 -7.23
N GLU A 128 -10.84 0.96 -8.34
CA GLU A 128 -10.57 -0.48 -8.39
C GLU A 128 -9.36 -0.87 -7.51
N ILE A 129 -8.32 -0.04 -7.47
CA ILE A 129 -7.17 -0.19 -6.57
C ILE A 129 -7.61 -0.13 -5.11
N VAL A 130 -8.34 0.93 -4.72
CA VAL A 130 -8.82 1.13 -3.34
C VAL A 130 -9.66 -0.07 -2.89
N GLU A 131 -10.59 -0.53 -3.74
CA GLU A 131 -11.43 -1.69 -3.44
C GLU A 131 -10.61 -2.98 -3.28
N LYS A 132 -9.71 -3.28 -4.22
CA LYS A 132 -8.91 -4.52 -4.19
C LYS A 132 -7.89 -4.55 -3.05
N CYS A 133 -7.28 -3.41 -2.72
CA CYS A 133 -6.41 -3.26 -1.56
C CYS A 133 -7.17 -3.27 -0.23
N GLY A 134 -8.51 -3.16 -0.26
CA GLY A 134 -9.33 -3.09 0.95
C GLY A 134 -9.11 -1.80 1.74
N PHE A 135 -8.68 -0.74 1.07
CA PHE A 135 -8.45 0.55 1.69
C PHE A 135 -9.78 1.18 2.13
N SER A 136 -9.75 1.83 3.28
CA SER A 136 -10.91 2.44 3.91
C SER A 136 -10.58 3.85 4.41
N ASN A 137 -11.60 4.61 4.80
CA ASN A 137 -11.47 5.98 5.28
C ASN A 137 -10.73 6.89 4.28
N LEU A 138 -11.24 6.93 3.05
CA LEU A 138 -10.81 7.91 2.05
C LEU A 138 -11.03 9.32 2.61
N GLU A 139 -9.94 10.07 2.77
CA GLU A 139 -9.96 11.44 3.28
C GLU A 139 -9.76 12.45 2.14
N VAL A 140 -8.99 12.08 1.11
CA VAL A 140 -8.65 12.94 -0.03
C VAL A 140 -8.82 12.15 -1.32
N GLU A 141 -9.42 12.79 -2.33
CA GLU A 141 -9.49 12.30 -3.71
C GLU A 141 -9.47 13.52 -4.64
N GLY A 142 -8.53 13.57 -5.57
CA GLY A 142 -8.32 14.77 -6.39
C GLY A 142 -7.54 14.52 -7.68
N ASP A 143 -7.75 15.43 -8.64
CA ASP A 143 -7.09 15.48 -9.94
C ASP A 143 -6.49 16.89 -10.12
N ASP A 144 -5.17 16.98 -10.30
CA ASP A 144 -4.46 18.24 -10.53
C ASP A 144 -4.17 18.53 -12.02
N GLY A 145 -4.64 17.66 -12.92
CA GLY A 145 -4.41 17.70 -14.36
C GLY A 145 -3.14 16.98 -14.82
N VAL A 146 -2.28 16.54 -13.90
CA VAL A 146 -1.07 15.74 -14.16
C VAL A 146 -1.19 14.36 -13.51
N SER A 147 -1.86 14.29 -12.37
CA SER A 147 -2.00 13.11 -11.54
C SER A 147 -3.37 13.04 -10.88
N TYR A 148 -3.81 11.80 -10.66
CA TYR A 148 -4.99 11.48 -9.90
C TYR A 148 -4.58 10.79 -8.59
N LEU A 149 -5.02 11.32 -7.46
CA LEU A 149 -4.63 10.84 -6.14
C LEU A 149 -5.85 10.47 -5.31
N ALA A 150 -5.74 9.38 -4.54
CA ALA A 150 -6.62 9.06 -3.44
C ALA A 150 -5.79 8.63 -2.22
N ALA A 151 -6.20 9.08 -1.04
CA ALA A 151 -5.45 8.87 0.19
C ALA A 151 -6.35 8.80 1.43
N GLY A 152 -5.87 8.12 2.47
CA GLY A 152 -6.64 7.99 3.71
C GLY A 152 -5.90 7.25 4.83
N ARG A 153 -6.55 7.17 5.99
CA ARG A 153 -6.03 6.45 7.16
C ARG A 153 -6.61 5.05 7.27
N CYS A 154 -5.81 4.10 7.71
CA CYS A 154 -6.25 2.75 8.05
C CYS A 154 -5.57 2.28 9.34
N SER A 155 -5.84 1.03 9.73
CA SER A 155 -5.12 0.39 10.83
C SER A 155 -4.62 -0.96 10.39
N ILE A 156 -3.35 -1.25 10.70
CA ILE A 156 -2.67 -2.50 10.38
C ILE A 156 -2.28 -3.14 11.70
N ASN A 157 -2.89 -4.28 12.02
CA ASN A 157 -2.71 -4.98 13.30
C ASN A 157 -2.92 -4.12 14.56
N GLY A 158 -3.78 -3.11 14.47
CA GLY A 158 -4.06 -2.19 15.58
C GLY A 158 -3.06 -1.05 15.74
N GLN A 159 -2.11 -0.90 14.81
CA GLN A 159 -1.28 0.29 14.65
C GLN A 159 -1.93 1.24 13.64
N ASP A 160 -1.72 2.54 13.81
CA ASP A 160 -2.20 3.55 12.87
C ASP A 160 -1.35 3.49 11.60
N ALA A 161 -2.01 3.61 10.45
CA ALA A 161 -1.36 3.54 9.16
C ALA A 161 -1.99 4.51 8.17
N TYR A 162 -1.20 4.89 7.19
CA TYR A 162 -1.59 5.73 6.08
C TYR A 162 -1.50 4.93 4.78
N TRP A 163 -2.41 5.18 3.85
CA TRP A 163 -2.34 4.65 2.50
C TRP A 163 -2.56 5.75 1.46
N MET A 164 -1.91 5.58 0.32
CA MET A 164 -2.02 6.48 -0.82
C MET A 164 -1.98 5.69 -2.12
N THR A 165 -2.75 6.14 -3.10
CA THR A 165 -2.56 5.79 -4.49
C THR A 165 -2.48 7.05 -5.34
N ILE A 166 -1.50 7.10 -6.23
CA ILE A 166 -1.29 8.20 -7.16
C ILE A 166 -1.05 7.63 -8.55
N LEU A 167 -1.73 8.20 -9.54
CA LEU A 167 -1.73 7.79 -10.93
C LEU A 167 -1.27 8.97 -11.78
N TRP A 168 -0.13 8.85 -12.47
CA TRP A 168 0.37 9.87 -13.40
C TRP A 168 -0.04 9.53 -14.82
N THR A 169 -1.04 10.25 -15.35
CA THR A 169 -1.67 9.92 -16.62
C THR A 169 -0.85 10.34 -17.84
N GLU A 170 0.10 11.26 -17.70
CA GLU A 170 0.93 11.72 -18.84
C GLU A 170 2.10 10.78 -19.16
N VAL A 171 2.49 9.94 -18.21
CA VAL A 171 3.64 9.04 -18.32
C VAL A 171 3.27 7.58 -18.10
N ASP A 172 1.97 7.27 -18.08
CA ASP A 172 1.44 5.91 -17.92
C ASP A 172 2.04 5.19 -16.72
N MET A 173 2.08 5.85 -15.56
CA MET A 173 2.62 5.28 -14.32
C MET A 173 1.63 5.39 -13.18
N GLY A 174 1.76 4.50 -12.22
CA GLY A 174 0.99 4.51 -10.99
C GLY A 174 1.80 4.01 -9.81
N ARG A 175 1.31 4.38 -8.64
CA ARG A 175 1.90 4.00 -7.37
C ARG A 175 0.85 3.75 -6.31
N ILE A 176 1.13 2.76 -5.47
CA ILE A 176 0.39 2.47 -4.24
C ILE A 176 1.40 2.45 -3.10
N GLU A 177 1.12 3.15 -1.99
CA GLU A 177 1.98 3.14 -0.80
C GLU A 177 1.15 2.93 0.46
N VAL A 178 1.74 2.27 1.45
CA VAL A 178 1.22 2.14 2.81
C VAL A 178 2.36 2.36 3.79
N HIS A 179 2.13 3.18 4.82
CA HIS A 179 3.11 3.57 5.83
C HIS A 179 2.54 3.43 7.24
N LEU A 180 3.35 3.00 8.18
CA LEU A 180 3.05 2.98 9.61
C LEU A 180 3.40 4.34 10.22
N ASP A 181 2.51 4.90 11.03
CA ASP A 181 2.75 6.12 11.82
C ASP A 181 3.29 7.35 11.04
N ASN A 182 2.99 7.47 9.75
CA ASN A 182 3.47 8.56 8.88
C ASN A 182 2.33 9.50 8.44
N ASP A 183 1.98 10.45 9.30
CA ASP A 183 0.92 11.44 9.03
C ASP A 183 1.38 12.54 8.04
N ASP A 184 2.68 12.80 7.89
CA ASP A 184 3.22 13.91 7.09
C ASP A 184 2.82 13.78 5.60
N LEU A 185 2.79 12.55 5.07
CA LEU A 185 2.37 12.29 3.69
C LEU A 185 0.89 12.57 3.45
N LEU A 186 0.03 12.28 4.42
CA LEU A 186 -1.40 12.56 4.33
C LEU A 186 -1.67 14.06 4.44
N GLU A 187 -0.97 14.76 5.34
CA GLU A 187 -1.04 16.21 5.44
C GLU A 187 -0.67 16.87 4.11
N TRP A 188 0.43 16.45 3.49
CA TRP A 188 0.82 16.91 2.16
C TRP A 188 -0.27 16.63 1.11
N ALA A 189 -0.87 15.43 1.11
CA ALA A 189 -1.93 15.08 0.17
C ALA A 189 -3.18 15.96 0.36
N ILE A 190 -3.60 16.20 1.60
CA ILE A 190 -4.71 17.10 1.93
C ILE A 190 -4.43 18.52 1.44
N GLU A 191 -3.22 19.03 1.63
CA GLU A 191 -2.87 20.40 1.23
C GLU A 191 -2.88 20.62 -0.29
N ASN A 192 -2.55 19.58 -1.07
CA ASN A 192 -2.38 19.71 -2.52
C ASN A 192 -3.58 19.20 -3.33
N TYR A 193 -4.41 18.32 -2.77
CA TYR A 193 -5.52 17.66 -3.48
C TYR A 193 -6.88 17.74 -2.75
N GLY A 194 -6.93 18.24 -1.52
CA GLY A 194 -8.14 18.30 -0.67
C GLY A 194 -8.99 19.57 -0.79
#